data_AF-A0A848P8M3-F1
#
_entry.id   AF-A0A848P8M3-F1
#
_cell.length_a   1.000
_cell.length_b   1.000
_cell.length_c   1.000
_cell.angle_alpha   90.00
_cell.angle_beta   90.00
_cell.angle_gamma   90.00
#
_symmetry.space_group_name_H-M   'P 1'
#
loop_
_entity.id
_entity.type
_entity.pdbx_description
1 polymer ?
#
loop_
_entity_poly.entity_id
_entity_poly.type
_entity_poly.pdbx_seq_one_letter_code
_entity_poly.pdbx_strand_id
1 'polypeptide(L)'
;MTTLSTPSTPSAPTQATPDPRDGWLIQCCERGWVPDTLIRMGMRTLMRQRLQDEGIHDGELRARRFNTLLDALRVSPIAIETDKANTQHYELPAAFFAAHLGPRLKYSCALYPTGEETLAQAEDAMFACYAERAGLADGQCILDLGCGWGSLSLWMAAQYPKARIVALSNSHSQRAWIRARAAERRIANLTVHTGNIADFEFADVPARGCFDRVVSIEMFEHMKNYGQLLSKIARWMRPDAVLFVHLFAHRTLAYHFQLQGGTDWMSKYFFTGGTMPSENLLLQFQDDLRVTRQWWVNGTHYARTANHWLANLDAARHKLMPVFVQTYGERDAAVWFQRWRMFYMAVSELFGYARGNEWGVVHYRFEKR
;
A
#
# COMPACT_ATOMS: atom_id res chain seq x y z
N MET A 1 -12.30 -33.15 -30.00
CA MET A 1 -11.19 -32.27 -30.41
C MET A 1 -11.34 -30.98 -29.64
N THR A 2 -10.70 -30.92 -28.48
CA THR A 2 -10.80 -29.81 -27.53
C THR A 2 -9.54 -28.97 -27.74
N THR A 3 -9.69 -27.78 -28.30
CA THR A 3 -8.60 -26.86 -28.57
C THR A 3 -8.11 -26.28 -27.25
N LEU A 4 -6.89 -26.69 -26.87
CA LEU A 4 -6.14 -26.11 -25.77
C LEU A 4 -5.75 -24.67 -26.14
N SER A 5 -6.29 -23.69 -25.42
CA SER A 5 -5.84 -22.31 -25.48
C SER A 5 -4.47 -22.19 -24.79
N THR A 6 -3.46 -21.83 -25.57
CA THR A 6 -2.12 -21.48 -25.09
C THR A 6 -2.18 -20.27 -24.15
N PRO A 7 -1.40 -20.27 -23.04
CA PRO A 7 -1.33 -19.10 -22.16
C PRO A 7 -0.63 -17.96 -22.88
N SER A 8 -1.23 -16.76 -22.83
CA SER A 8 -0.66 -15.53 -23.36
C SER A 8 0.61 -15.16 -22.60
N THR A 9 1.70 -15.00 -23.34
CA THR A 9 2.96 -14.42 -22.86
C THR A 9 2.67 -13.00 -22.35
N PRO A 10 3.17 -12.59 -21.17
CA PRO A 10 3.03 -11.21 -20.72
C PRO A 10 3.74 -10.29 -21.72
N SER A 11 3.04 -9.26 -22.19
CA SER A 11 3.59 -8.22 -23.05
C SER A 11 4.74 -7.51 -22.33
N ALA A 12 5.87 -7.36 -23.02
CA ALA A 12 7.00 -6.57 -22.51
C ALA A 12 6.53 -5.16 -22.14
N PRO A 13 6.98 -4.59 -21.00
CA PRO A 13 6.60 -3.24 -20.62
C PRO A 13 7.04 -2.25 -21.70
N THR A 14 6.17 -1.27 -21.95
CA THR A 14 6.40 -0.19 -22.90
C THR A 14 7.73 0.50 -22.55
N GLN A 15 8.65 0.50 -23.53
CA GLN A 15 9.98 1.12 -23.42
C GLN A 15 9.87 2.49 -22.75
N ALA A 16 10.73 2.76 -21.75
CA ALA A 16 10.74 4.04 -21.07
C ALA A 16 11.44 5.10 -21.95
N THR A 17 10.78 5.50 -23.04
CA THR A 17 11.17 6.74 -23.72
C THR A 17 11.01 7.90 -22.74
N PRO A 18 11.99 8.81 -22.63
CA PRO A 18 11.83 10.03 -21.83
C PRO A 18 10.59 10.75 -22.34
N ASP A 19 9.62 10.99 -21.47
CA ASP A 19 8.46 11.78 -21.83
C ASP A 19 8.94 13.23 -21.97
N PRO A 20 8.78 13.88 -23.14
CA PRO A 20 9.20 15.27 -23.33
C PRO A 20 8.49 16.26 -22.39
N ARG A 21 7.46 15.81 -21.65
CA ARG A 21 6.79 16.59 -20.59
C ARG A 21 7.53 16.57 -19.24
N ASP A 22 8.46 15.66 -19.01
CA ASP A 22 9.25 15.63 -17.79
C ASP A 22 10.36 16.68 -17.88
N GLY A 23 10.34 17.69 -17.02
CA GLY A 23 11.31 18.78 -17.05
C GLY A 23 12.76 18.27 -16.95
N TRP A 24 13.69 18.93 -17.63
CA TRP A 24 15.12 18.59 -17.67
C TRP A 24 15.71 18.19 -16.30
N LEU A 25 15.33 18.89 -15.23
CA LEU A 25 15.80 18.62 -13.88
C LEU A 25 15.39 17.22 -13.38
N ILE A 26 14.17 16.76 -13.68
CA ILE A 26 13.69 15.42 -13.32
C ILE A 26 14.53 14.36 -14.03
N GLN A 27 14.84 14.57 -15.32
CA GLN A 27 15.69 13.65 -16.08
C GLN A 27 17.11 13.56 -15.49
N CYS A 28 17.67 14.68 -15.01
CA CYS A 28 18.95 14.68 -14.30
C CYS A 28 18.89 13.90 -12.98
N CYS A 29 17.80 14.02 -12.22
CA CYS A 29 17.58 13.25 -10.99
C CYS A 29 17.46 11.75 -11.29
N GLU A 30 16.72 11.38 -12.33
CA GLU A 30 16.50 9.99 -12.78
C GLU A 30 17.79 9.33 -13.30
N ARG A 31 18.72 10.12 -13.83
CA ARG A 31 20.06 9.64 -14.25
C ARG A 31 21.06 9.56 -13.10
N GLY A 32 20.68 10.00 -11.90
CA GLY A 32 21.55 10.03 -10.72
C GLY A 32 22.64 11.10 -10.79
N TRP A 33 22.45 12.16 -11.58
CA TRP A 33 23.41 13.27 -11.71
C TRP A 33 23.28 14.32 -10.61
N VAL A 34 22.17 14.29 -9.87
CA VAL A 34 21.87 15.24 -8.79
C VAL A 34 22.09 14.54 -7.44
N PRO A 35 22.84 15.14 -6.51
CA PRO A 35 22.99 14.61 -5.15
C PRO A 35 21.65 14.43 -4.43
N ASP A 36 21.50 13.34 -3.68
CA ASP A 36 20.29 13.01 -2.92
C ASP A 36 19.81 14.14 -2.00
N THR A 37 20.74 14.92 -1.43
CA THR A 37 20.41 16.08 -0.57
C THR A 37 19.63 17.17 -1.32
N LEU A 38 20.00 17.44 -2.58
CA LEU A 38 19.30 18.40 -3.43
C LEU A 38 17.97 17.83 -3.92
N ILE A 39 17.93 16.54 -4.27
CA ILE A 39 16.68 15.85 -4.64
C ILE A 39 15.66 15.96 -3.50
N ARG A 40 16.07 15.62 -2.27
CA ARG A 40 15.23 15.69 -1.07
C ARG A 40 14.80 17.13 -0.74
N MET A 41 15.67 18.12 -0.95
CA MET A 41 15.30 19.53 -0.81
C MET A 41 14.20 19.93 -1.80
N GLY A 42 14.31 19.51 -3.07
CA GLY A 42 13.27 19.72 -4.08
C GLY A 42 11.94 19.06 -3.71
N MET A 43 11.99 17.81 -3.22
CA MET A 43 10.80 17.10 -2.74
C MET A 43 10.08 17.84 -1.61
N ARG A 44 10.81 18.37 -0.62
CA ARG A 44 10.22 19.17 0.48
C ARG A 44 9.56 20.45 -0.03
N THR A 45 10.13 21.09 -1.05
CA THR A 45 9.54 22.28 -1.68
C THR A 45 8.23 21.92 -2.37
N LEU A 46 8.18 20.82 -3.13
CA LEU A 46 6.95 20.33 -3.77
C LEU A 46 5.86 19.97 -2.75
N MET A 47 6.23 19.35 -1.62
CA MET A 47 5.30 19.04 -0.53
C MET A 47 4.70 20.30 0.09
N ARG A 48 5.54 21.32 0.34
CA ARG A 48 5.08 22.63 0.84
C ARG A 48 4.10 23.28 -0.14
N GLN A 49 4.43 23.25 -1.43
CA GLN A 49 3.55 23.78 -2.47
C GLN A 49 2.22 23.02 -2.48
N ARG A 50 2.25 21.69 -2.43
CA ARG A 50 1.03 20.87 -2.41
C ARG A 50 0.12 21.20 -1.21
N LEU A 51 0.68 21.43 -0.02
CA LEU A 51 -0.10 21.84 1.14
C LEU A 51 -0.83 23.18 0.90
N GLN A 52 -0.14 24.15 0.27
CA GLN A 52 -0.74 25.43 -0.08
C GLN A 52 -1.82 25.26 -1.17
N ASP A 53 -1.53 24.50 -2.21
CA ASP A 53 -2.44 24.24 -3.32
C ASP A 53 -3.72 23.57 -2.83
N GLU A 54 -3.62 22.66 -1.85
CA GLU A 54 -4.74 21.97 -1.21
C GLU A 54 -5.44 22.77 -0.11
N GLY A 55 -5.02 24.02 0.11
CA GLY A 55 -5.70 24.94 1.02
C GLY A 55 -5.51 24.58 2.50
N ILE A 56 -4.32 24.11 2.91
CA ILE A 56 -4.06 23.75 4.31
C ILE A 56 -4.42 24.87 5.31
N HIS A 57 -4.27 26.14 4.89
CA HIS A 57 -4.53 27.33 5.70
C HIS A 57 -5.91 27.98 5.44
N ASP A 58 -6.72 27.42 4.52
CA ASP A 58 -8.05 27.93 4.19
C ASP A 58 -9.12 26.88 4.54
N GLY A 59 -9.85 27.15 5.63
CA GLY A 59 -10.88 26.24 6.13
C GLY A 59 -12.06 26.06 5.18
N GLU A 60 -12.47 27.10 4.47
CA GLU A 60 -13.62 27.07 3.56
C GLU A 60 -13.26 26.35 2.27
N LEU A 61 -12.09 26.65 1.69
CA LEU A 61 -11.58 25.93 0.52
C LEU A 61 -11.39 24.44 0.83
N ARG A 62 -10.78 24.11 1.98
CA ARG A 62 -10.60 22.72 2.41
C ARG A 62 -11.93 21.99 2.53
N ALA A 63 -12.93 22.60 3.16
CA ALA A 63 -14.25 22.00 3.33
C ALA A 63 -14.94 21.76 1.97
N ARG A 64 -14.91 22.75 1.06
CA ARG A 64 -15.47 22.61 -0.29
C ARG A 64 -14.82 21.45 -1.06
N ARG A 65 -13.48 21.38 -1.07
CA ARG A 65 -12.74 20.30 -1.75
C ARG A 65 -13.03 18.93 -1.17
N PHE A 66 -13.09 18.84 0.16
CA PHE A 66 -13.42 17.59 0.83
C PHE A 66 -14.82 17.09 0.44
N ASN A 67 -15.82 17.97 0.42
CA ASN A 67 -17.18 17.62 -0.01
C ASN A 67 -17.23 17.20 -1.48
N THR A 68 -16.55 17.92 -2.38
CA THR A 68 -16.44 17.53 -3.80
C THR A 68 -15.80 16.16 -3.96
N LEU A 69 -14.75 15.86 -3.19
CA LEU A 69 -14.13 14.54 -3.18
C LEU A 69 -15.10 13.46 -2.67
N LEU A 70 -15.83 13.71 -1.58
CA LEU A 70 -16.81 12.76 -1.06
C LEU A 70 -17.90 12.43 -2.08
N ASP A 71 -18.44 13.45 -2.75
CA ASP A 71 -19.47 13.26 -3.77
C ASP A 71 -18.93 12.41 -4.93
N ALA A 72 -17.69 12.68 -5.37
CA ALA A 72 -17.03 11.87 -6.40
C ALA A 72 -16.79 10.42 -5.95
N LEU A 73 -16.33 10.19 -4.72
CA LEU A 73 -16.08 8.85 -4.18
C LEU A 73 -17.37 8.02 -4.09
N ARG A 74 -18.49 8.63 -3.70
CA ARG A 74 -19.79 7.96 -3.55
C ARG A 74 -20.37 7.43 -4.87
N VAL A 75 -20.08 8.09 -5.98
CA VAL A 75 -20.56 7.69 -7.32
C VAL A 75 -19.54 6.89 -8.12
N SER A 76 -18.30 6.77 -7.62
CA SER A 76 -17.25 5.98 -8.26
C SER A 76 -17.53 4.46 -8.14
N PRO A 77 -16.91 3.61 -8.97
CA PRO A 77 -16.78 2.18 -8.68
C PRO A 77 -15.89 1.94 -7.44
N ILE A 78 -15.89 0.71 -6.90
CA ILE A 78 -15.04 0.35 -5.74
C ILE A 78 -13.55 0.64 -6.01
N ALA A 79 -13.06 0.32 -7.21
CA ALA A 79 -11.70 0.59 -7.64
C ALA A 79 -11.69 1.05 -9.10
N ILE A 80 -10.66 1.83 -9.46
CA ILE A 80 -10.39 2.26 -10.84
C ILE A 80 -8.95 1.86 -11.20
N GLU A 81 -8.66 1.73 -12.50
CA GLU A 81 -7.29 1.56 -13.00
C GLU A 81 -6.52 0.38 -12.36
N THR A 82 -7.22 -0.69 -12.00
CA THR A 82 -6.66 -1.83 -11.24
C THR A 82 -5.49 -2.51 -11.96
N ASP A 83 -5.57 -2.60 -13.29
CA ASP A 83 -4.51 -3.22 -14.11
C ASP A 83 -3.26 -2.35 -14.17
N LYS A 84 -3.40 -1.02 -14.28
CA LYS A 84 -2.26 -0.09 -14.27
C LYS A 84 -1.60 0.00 -12.90
N ALA A 85 -2.38 0.03 -11.81
CA ALA A 85 -1.83 -0.01 -10.45
C ALA A 85 -1.03 -1.29 -10.19
N ASN A 86 -1.50 -2.43 -10.71
CA ASN A 86 -0.78 -3.70 -10.62
C ASN A 86 0.53 -3.69 -11.40
N THR A 87 0.49 -3.09 -12.58
CA THR A 87 1.64 -2.96 -13.48
C THR A 87 2.70 -2.05 -12.84
N GLN A 88 2.33 -0.89 -12.28
CA GLN A 88 3.28 0.05 -11.69
C GLN A 88 3.98 -0.43 -10.41
N HIS A 89 3.31 -1.19 -9.55
CA HIS A 89 3.87 -1.62 -8.26
C HIS A 89 4.34 -3.06 -8.20
N TYR A 90 3.82 -3.95 -9.04
CA TYR A 90 4.08 -5.39 -8.94
C TYR A 90 4.68 -5.99 -10.22
N GLU A 91 5.14 -5.16 -11.16
CA GLU A 91 5.96 -5.56 -12.32
C GLU A 91 7.28 -6.22 -11.89
N LEU A 92 7.82 -5.84 -10.74
CA LEU A 92 9.05 -6.43 -10.23
C LEU A 92 8.80 -7.77 -9.52
N PRO A 93 9.64 -8.79 -9.76
CA PRO A 93 9.46 -10.10 -9.16
C PRO A 93 9.65 -10.05 -7.64
N ALA A 94 9.11 -11.04 -6.93
CA ALA A 94 9.26 -11.16 -5.48
C ALA A 94 10.72 -11.06 -4.99
N ALA A 95 11.67 -11.48 -5.82
CA ALA A 95 13.11 -11.38 -5.56
C ALA A 95 13.58 -9.93 -5.36
N PHE A 96 12.98 -8.95 -6.05
CA PHE A 96 13.28 -7.53 -5.86
C PHE A 96 12.92 -7.09 -4.44
N PHE A 97 11.67 -7.33 -4.04
CA PHE A 97 11.17 -6.99 -2.70
C PHE A 97 11.94 -7.73 -1.61
N ALA A 98 12.25 -9.01 -1.81
CA ALA A 98 13.04 -9.80 -0.87
C ALA A 98 14.49 -9.37 -0.72
N ALA A 99 15.03 -8.57 -1.64
CA ALA A 99 16.41 -8.11 -1.55
C ALA A 99 16.60 -6.88 -0.66
N HIS A 100 15.55 -6.05 -0.47
CA HIS A 100 15.69 -4.77 0.21
C HIS A 100 14.65 -4.49 1.30
N LEU A 101 13.48 -5.15 1.29
CA LEU A 101 12.55 -5.07 2.41
C LEU A 101 13.11 -5.81 3.64
N GLY A 102 12.42 -5.67 4.78
CA GLY A 102 12.77 -6.41 5.99
C GLY A 102 12.47 -7.91 5.86
N PRO A 103 12.91 -8.73 6.84
CA PRO A 103 12.78 -10.19 6.79
C PRO A 103 11.33 -10.67 6.74
N ARG A 104 10.36 -9.83 7.12
CA ARG A 104 8.93 -10.15 7.01
C ARG A 104 8.34 -9.80 5.65
N LEU A 105 9.07 -9.10 4.78
CA LEU A 105 8.60 -8.56 3.50
C LEU A 105 7.41 -7.61 3.69
N LYS A 106 7.40 -6.86 4.79
CA LYS A 106 6.34 -5.89 5.05
C LYS A 106 6.56 -4.69 4.13
N TYR A 107 5.67 -4.51 3.16
CA TYR A 107 5.70 -3.37 2.25
C TYR A 107 4.65 -2.33 2.64
N SER A 108 4.79 -1.81 3.85
CA SER A 108 3.95 -0.77 4.47
C SER A 108 4.65 -0.23 5.73
N CYS A 109 4.18 0.87 6.31
CA CYS A 109 4.80 1.53 7.48
C CYS A 109 5.08 0.58 8.66
N ALA A 110 6.34 0.46 9.11
CA ALA A 110 6.74 -0.29 10.31
C ALA A 110 6.67 0.61 11.57
N LEU A 111 6.79 0.06 12.78
CA LEU A 111 6.64 0.81 14.04
C LEU A 111 7.98 0.89 14.78
N TYR A 112 8.38 2.08 15.23
CA TYR A 112 9.64 2.30 15.94
C TYR A 112 9.39 2.93 17.31
N PRO A 113 8.98 2.15 18.33
CA PRO A 113 8.59 2.68 19.63
C PRO A 113 9.63 3.59 20.30
N THR A 114 10.91 3.20 20.24
CA THR A 114 12.04 3.96 20.81
C THR A 114 12.79 4.77 19.76
N GLY A 115 12.71 4.36 18.49
CA GLY A 115 13.48 4.94 17.41
C GLY A 115 14.84 4.28 17.18
N GLU A 116 15.19 3.26 17.96
CA GLU A 116 16.44 2.49 17.84
C GLU A 116 16.23 1.10 17.23
N GLU A 117 14.99 0.72 16.93
CA GLU A 117 14.69 -0.59 16.36
C GLU A 117 15.33 -0.78 14.98
N THR A 118 15.90 -1.97 14.76
CA THR A 118 16.20 -2.46 13.42
C THR A 118 14.91 -2.59 12.60
N LEU A 119 15.01 -2.63 11.26
CA LEU A 119 13.84 -2.82 10.41
C LEU A 119 13.05 -4.10 10.77
N ALA A 120 13.74 -5.19 11.10
CA ALA A 120 13.11 -6.44 11.52
C ALA A 120 12.28 -6.29 12.81
N GLN A 121 12.86 -5.66 13.83
CA GLN A 121 12.16 -5.37 15.09
C GLN A 121 10.96 -4.44 14.86
N ALA A 122 11.11 -3.45 13.97
CA ALA A 122 10.05 -2.51 13.65
C ALA A 122 8.88 -3.14 12.89
N GLU A 123 9.15 -4.11 12.00
CA GLU A 123 8.12 -4.91 11.33
C GLU A 123 7.32 -5.71 12.36
N ASP A 124 8.00 -6.42 13.27
CA ASP A 124 7.36 -7.22 14.31
C ASP A 124 6.58 -6.37 15.32
N ALA A 125 7.10 -5.19 15.69
CA ALA A 125 6.41 -4.23 16.56
C ALA A 125 5.10 -3.73 15.92
N MET A 126 5.09 -3.48 14.61
CA MET A 126 3.87 -3.08 13.92
C MET A 126 2.85 -4.22 13.83
N PHE A 127 3.30 -5.47 13.63
CA PHE A 127 2.38 -6.62 13.67
C PHE A 127 1.77 -6.86 15.05
N ALA A 128 2.56 -6.71 16.12
CA ALA A 128 2.03 -6.76 17.48
C ALA A 128 0.97 -5.66 17.72
N CYS A 129 1.22 -4.44 17.23
CA CYS A 129 0.27 -3.34 17.27
C CYS A 129 -1.03 -3.66 16.51
N TYR A 130 -0.95 -4.29 15.33
CA TYR A 130 -2.15 -4.75 14.60
C TYR A 130 -2.90 -5.82 15.39
N ALA A 131 -2.19 -6.79 15.96
CA ALA A 131 -2.80 -7.85 16.75
C ALA A 131 -3.58 -7.31 17.95
N GLU A 132 -3.01 -6.35 18.66
CA GLU A 132 -3.67 -5.65 19.76
C GLU A 132 -4.91 -4.87 19.27
N ARG A 133 -4.74 -3.97 18.30
CA ARG A 133 -5.81 -3.04 17.87
C ARG A 133 -6.94 -3.74 17.13
N ALA A 134 -6.65 -4.80 16.38
CA ALA A 134 -7.66 -5.62 15.72
C ALA A 134 -8.24 -6.70 16.65
N GLY A 135 -7.64 -6.93 17.83
CA GLY A 135 -8.05 -7.99 18.75
C GLY A 135 -7.92 -9.38 18.13
N LEU A 136 -6.77 -9.64 17.49
CA LEU A 136 -6.45 -10.94 16.88
C LEU A 136 -6.17 -11.97 17.97
N ALA A 137 -6.72 -13.16 17.80
CA ALA A 137 -6.55 -14.26 18.73
C ALA A 137 -6.53 -15.62 18.01
N ASP A 138 -5.93 -16.61 18.66
CA ASP A 138 -5.92 -17.97 18.15
C ASP A 138 -7.34 -18.57 18.07
N GLY A 139 -7.58 -19.44 17.10
CA GLY A 139 -8.90 -20.05 16.85
C GLY A 139 -9.88 -19.18 16.02
N GLN A 140 -9.54 -17.94 15.69
CA GLN A 140 -10.36 -17.07 14.84
C GLN A 140 -10.26 -17.44 13.35
N CYS A 141 -11.27 -17.06 12.57
CA CYS A 141 -11.18 -16.96 11.13
C CYS A 141 -10.85 -15.51 10.72
N ILE A 142 -9.67 -15.30 10.16
CA ILE A 142 -9.10 -13.97 9.90
C ILE A 142 -8.89 -13.77 8.40
N LEU A 143 -9.45 -12.70 7.84
CA LEU A 143 -9.21 -12.27 6.45
C LEU A 143 -8.14 -11.17 6.40
N ASP A 144 -7.05 -11.40 5.66
CA ASP A 144 -6.06 -10.40 5.25
C ASP A 144 -6.39 -9.90 3.83
N LEU A 145 -6.93 -8.69 3.76
CA LEU A 145 -7.50 -8.10 2.56
C LEU A 145 -6.48 -7.15 1.89
N GLY A 146 -5.96 -7.52 0.72
CA GLY A 146 -4.84 -6.83 0.10
C GLY A 146 -3.50 -7.28 0.69
N CYS A 147 -3.30 -8.61 0.81
CA CYS A 147 -2.21 -9.19 1.62
C CYS A 147 -0.78 -8.95 1.10
N GLY A 148 -0.60 -8.36 -0.08
CA GLY A 148 0.70 -8.10 -0.69
C GLY A 148 1.56 -9.37 -0.81
N TRP A 149 2.79 -9.32 -0.30
CA TRP A 149 3.69 -10.48 -0.24
C TRP A 149 3.39 -11.47 0.91
N GLY A 150 2.25 -11.32 1.56
CA GLY A 150 1.75 -12.15 2.66
C GLY A 150 2.50 -11.99 3.97
N SER A 151 3.11 -10.82 4.19
CA SER A 151 3.89 -10.52 5.39
C SER A 151 3.07 -10.74 6.67
N LEU A 152 1.90 -10.10 6.77
CA LEU A 152 0.97 -10.27 7.88
C LEU A 152 0.31 -11.64 7.87
N SER A 153 -0.18 -12.11 6.71
CA SER A 153 -0.76 -13.46 6.55
C SER A 153 0.12 -14.58 7.13
N LEU A 154 1.40 -14.61 6.76
CA LEU A 154 2.36 -15.62 7.23
C LEU A 154 2.70 -15.44 8.71
N TRP A 155 2.76 -14.19 9.19
CA TRP A 155 2.99 -13.90 10.60
C TRP A 155 1.81 -14.38 11.47
N MET A 156 0.57 -14.05 11.09
CA MET A 156 -0.64 -14.48 11.80
C MET A 156 -0.76 -16.01 11.79
N ALA A 157 -0.51 -16.65 10.65
CA ALA A 157 -0.64 -18.10 10.53
C ALA A 157 0.37 -18.85 11.43
N ALA A 158 1.58 -18.31 11.58
CA ALA A 158 2.59 -18.85 12.49
C ALA A 158 2.27 -18.59 13.97
N GLN A 159 1.75 -17.40 14.30
CA GLN A 159 1.44 -17.04 15.69
C GLN A 159 0.15 -17.66 16.22
N TYR A 160 -0.79 -17.96 15.33
CA TYR A 160 -2.13 -18.46 15.68
C TYR A 160 -2.39 -19.79 14.97
N PRO A 161 -1.82 -20.91 15.45
CA PRO A 161 -1.86 -22.20 14.74
C PRO A 161 -3.26 -22.81 14.64
N LYS A 162 -4.20 -22.43 15.52
CA LYS A 162 -5.61 -22.87 15.47
C LYS A 162 -6.51 -21.89 14.71
N ALA A 163 -6.03 -20.68 14.42
CA ALA A 163 -6.76 -19.74 13.57
C ALA A 163 -6.75 -20.22 12.11
N ARG A 164 -7.79 -19.86 11.36
CA ARG A 164 -7.85 -20.01 9.91
C ARG A 164 -7.56 -18.67 9.25
N ILE A 165 -6.42 -18.56 8.59
CA ILE A 165 -6.03 -17.35 7.88
C ILE A 165 -6.43 -17.46 6.42
N VAL A 166 -7.14 -16.45 5.92
CA VAL A 166 -7.50 -16.32 4.52
C VAL A 166 -6.89 -15.04 4.00
N ALA A 167 -6.15 -15.11 2.90
CA ALA A 167 -5.50 -13.96 2.30
C ALA A 167 -6.08 -13.71 0.90
N LEU A 168 -6.41 -12.46 0.59
CA LEU A 168 -6.84 -12.05 -0.74
C LEU A 168 -5.83 -11.07 -1.34
N SER A 169 -5.23 -11.47 -2.46
CA SER A 169 -4.38 -10.63 -3.30
C SER A 169 -5.00 -10.52 -4.68
N ASN A 170 -4.73 -9.46 -5.42
CA ASN A 170 -5.09 -9.36 -6.84
C ASN A 170 -4.01 -9.94 -7.78
N SER A 171 -2.89 -10.43 -7.24
CA SER A 171 -1.73 -10.90 -7.98
C SER A 171 -1.51 -12.40 -7.85
N HIS A 172 -1.38 -13.07 -8.99
CA HIS A 172 -1.02 -14.49 -9.06
C HIS A 172 0.41 -14.76 -8.56
N SER A 173 1.35 -13.83 -8.81
CA SER A 173 2.76 -13.98 -8.39
C SER A 173 2.89 -13.87 -6.87
N GLN A 174 2.14 -12.95 -6.24
CA GLN A 174 2.05 -12.86 -4.78
C GLN A 174 1.47 -14.15 -4.18
N ARG A 175 0.37 -14.67 -4.74
CA ARG A 175 -0.19 -15.96 -4.28
C ARG A 175 0.82 -17.10 -4.37
N ALA A 176 1.52 -17.23 -5.50
CA ALA A 176 2.54 -18.27 -5.67
C ALA A 176 3.66 -18.16 -4.62
N TRP A 177 4.15 -16.94 -4.39
CA TRP A 177 5.16 -16.66 -3.37
C TRP A 177 4.71 -17.04 -1.96
N ILE A 178 3.51 -16.61 -1.56
CA ILE A 178 2.98 -16.87 -0.21
C ILE A 178 2.83 -18.38 0.02
N ARG A 179 2.31 -19.11 -0.97
CA ARG A 179 2.16 -20.58 -0.86
C ARG A 179 3.51 -21.29 -0.73
N ALA A 180 4.52 -20.86 -1.48
CA ALA A 180 5.87 -21.40 -1.35
C ALA A 180 6.44 -21.15 0.06
N ARG A 181 6.33 -19.93 0.58
CA ARG A 181 6.78 -19.58 1.94
C ARG A 181 6.00 -20.31 3.04
N ALA A 182 4.70 -20.51 2.85
CA ALA A 182 3.88 -21.28 3.79
C ALA A 182 4.34 -22.74 3.82
N ALA A 183 4.60 -23.35 2.66
CA ALA A 183 5.11 -24.72 2.57
C ALA A 183 6.50 -24.88 3.21
N GLU A 184 7.44 -23.96 2.93
CA GLU A 184 8.77 -23.92 3.56
C GLU A 184 8.69 -23.87 5.09
N ARG A 185 7.70 -23.15 5.63
CA ARG A 185 7.48 -22.97 7.07
C ARG A 185 6.52 -23.98 7.69
N ARG A 186 6.02 -24.96 6.91
CA ARG A 186 5.00 -25.96 7.33
C ARG A 186 3.72 -25.32 7.90
N ILE A 187 3.31 -24.19 7.35
CA ILE A 187 2.08 -23.49 7.70
C ILE A 187 0.93 -24.13 6.91
N ALA A 188 -0.02 -24.76 7.62
CA ALA A 188 -1.16 -25.47 7.03
C ALA A 188 -2.50 -24.73 7.14
N ASN A 189 -2.55 -23.67 7.96
CA ASN A 189 -3.76 -22.93 8.30
C ASN A 189 -3.95 -21.63 7.49
N LEU A 190 -3.23 -21.47 6.37
CA LEU A 190 -3.29 -20.31 5.49
C LEU A 190 -3.80 -20.68 4.09
N THR A 191 -4.91 -20.05 3.68
CA THR A 191 -5.46 -20.14 2.32
C THR A 191 -5.29 -18.82 1.59
N VAL A 192 -4.78 -18.85 0.36
CA VAL A 192 -4.55 -17.64 -0.46
C VAL A 192 -5.41 -17.67 -1.72
N HIS A 193 -6.26 -16.65 -1.87
CA HIS A 193 -7.09 -16.39 -3.03
C HIS A 193 -6.47 -15.30 -3.91
N THR A 194 -6.74 -15.39 -5.21
CA THR A 194 -6.42 -14.32 -6.17
C THR A 194 -7.72 -13.76 -6.75
N GLY A 195 -7.92 -12.44 -6.67
CA GLY A 195 -9.08 -11.78 -7.23
C GLY A 195 -9.07 -10.26 -7.06
N ASN A 196 -9.75 -9.56 -7.97
CA ASN A 196 -10.00 -8.12 -7.84
C ASN A 196 -11.08 -7.89 -6.78
N ILE A 197 -10.78 -7.11 -5.74
CA ILE A 197 -11.72 -6.83 -4.65
C ILE A 197 -13.04 -6.21 -5.11
N ALA A 198 -13.02 -5.45 -6.20
CA ALA A 198 -14.24 -4.87 -6.78
C ALA A 198 -15.26 -5.96 -7.14
N ASP A 199 -14.79 -7.07 -7.72
CA ASP A 199 -15.65 -8.10 -8.33
C ASP A 199 -15.66 -9.42 -7.54
N PHE A 200 -14.64 -9.66 -6.71
CA PHE A 200 -14.45 -10.92 -6.00
C PHE A 200 -15.52 -11.12 -4.93
N GLU A 201 -16.12 -12.30 -4.89
CA GLU A 201 -16.99 -12.75 -3.81
C GLU A 201 -16.51 -14.12 -3.33
N PHE A 202 -16.54 -14.33 -2.02
CA PHE A 202 -16.26 -15.66 -1.46
C PHE A 202 -17.44 -16.59 -1.76
N ALA A 203 -17.17 -17.77 -2.30
CA ALA A 203 -18.18 -18.81 -2.44
C ALA A 203 -18.69 -19.23 -1.06
N ASP A 204 -20.00 -19.49 -0.95
CA ASP A 204 -20.65 -20.07 0.22
C ASP A 204 -20.43 -19.31 1.55
N VAL A 205 -20.37 -17.98 1.51
CA VAL A 205 -20.42 -17.17 2.73
C VAL A 205 -21.80 -17.34 3.38
N PRO A 206 -21.90 -17.87 4.62
CA PRO A 206 -23.18 -17.96 5.30
C PRO A 206 -23.81 -16.58 5.44
N ALA A 207 -25.14 -16.50 5.55
CA ALA A 207 -25.83 -15.22 5.78
C ALA A 207 -25.29 -14.44 7.00
N ARG A 208 -24.76 -15.18 7.99
CA ARG A 208 -24.11 -14.62 9.18
C ARG A 208 -22.63 -14.26 9.00
N GLY A 209 -22.07 -14.27 7.79
CA GLY A 209 -20.64 -14.12 7.53
C GLY A 209 -19.79 -15.31 8.00
N CYS A 210 -18.49 -15.27 7.70
CA CYS A 210 -17.54 -16.33 8.05
C CYS A 210 -16.29 -15.86 8.79
N PHE A 211 -15.97 -14.55 8.74
CA PHE A 211 -14.77 -13.99 9.37
C PHE A 211 -15.08 -13.37 10.73
N ASP A 212 -14.26 -13.70 11.72
CA ASP A 212 -14.25 -13.05 13.05
C ASP A 212 -13.45 -11.75 13.01
N ARG A 213 -12.45 -11.68 12.12
CA ARG A 213 -11.61 -10.50 11.89
C ARG A 213 -11.39 -10.29 10.41
N VAL A 214 -11.40 -9.04 9.99
CA VAL A 214 -10.91 -8.59 8.69
C VAL A 214 -9.82 -7.56 8.95
N VAL A 215 -8.68 -7.70 8.30
CA VAL A 215 -7.54 -6.79 8.40
C VAL A 215 -7.18 -6.33 7.00
N SER A 216 -6.97 -5.02 6.83
CA SER A 216 -6.55 -4.42 5.57
C SER A 216 -5.41 -3.45 5.84
N ILE A 217 -4.27 -3.64 5.19
CA ILE A 217 -3.06 -2.83 5.39
C ILE A 217 -2.69 -2.15 4.06
N GLU A 218 -2.81 -0.82 4.01
CA GLU A 218 -2.47 0.03 2.87
C GLU A 218 -3.08 -0.42 1.52
N MET A 219 -4.34 -0.90 1.55
CA MET A 219 -5.13 -1.25 0.35
C MET A 219 -6.17 -0.18 -0.01
N PHE A 220 -6.73 0.50 0.99
CA PHE A 220 -7.87 1.42 0.82
C PHE A 220 -7.50 2.69 0.02
N GLU A 221 -6.22 3.05 -0.03
CA GLU A 221 -5.67 4.18 -0.78
C GLU A 221 -5.82 3.99 -2.30
N HIS A 222 -5.94 2.74 -2.73
CA HIS A 222 -6.21 2.38 -4.12
C HIS A 222 -7.71 2.31 -4.44
N MET A 223 -8.57 2.38 -3.44
CA MET A 223 -10.02 2.28 -3.60
C MET A 223 -10.65 3.66 -3.83
N LYS A 224 -11.94 3.68 -4.19
CA LYS A 224 -12.72 4.90 -4.42
C LYS A 224 -14.04 4.85 -3.69
N ASN A 225 -14.92 3.91 -4.02
CA ASN A 225 -16.21 3.81 -3.32
C ASN A 225 -16.10 3.07 -1.99
N TYR A 226 -15.73 3.78 -0.94
CA TYR A 226 -15.57 3.23 0.40
C TYR A 226 -16.88 2.70 0.98
N GLY A 227 -18.03 3.33 0.68
CA GLY A 227 -19.34 2.87 1.15
C GLY A 227 -19.67 1.47 0.61
N GLN A 228 -19.58 1.28 -0.71
CA GLN A 228 -19.81 -0.03 -1.32
C GLN A 228 -18.78 -1.07 -0.87
N LEU A 229 -17.51 -0.68 -0.72
CA LEU A 229 -16.46 -1.58 -0.22
C LEU A 229 -16.73 -2.04 1.22
N LEU A 230 -17.05 -1.11 2.12
CA LEU A 230 -17.36 -1.42 3.52
C LEU A 230 -18.63 -2.26 3.64
N SER A 231 -19.65 -1.98 2.83
CA SER A 231 -20.86 -2.79 2.73
C SER A 231 -20.55 -4.23 2.32
N LYS A 232 -19.68 -4.40 1.31
CA LYS A 232 -19.21 -5.70 0.85
C LYS A 232 -18.45 -6.45 1.93
N ILE A 233 -17.52 -5.79 2.61
CA ILE A 233 -16.76 -6.38 3.73
C ILE A 233 -17.70 -6.79 4.88
N ALA A 234 -18.71 -5.97 5.21
CA ALA A 234 -19.67 -6.25 6.26
C ALA A 234 -20.46 -7.54 6.00
N ARG A 235 -20.74 -7.90 4.74
CA ARG A 235 -21.40 -9.17 4.39
C ARG A 235 -20.55 -10.40 4.72
N TRP A 236 -19.22 -10.29 4.61
CA TRP A 236 -18.30 -11.39 4.92
C TRP A 236 -18.04 -11.55 6.43
N MET A 237 -18.28 -10.48 7.18
CA MET A 237 -18.09 -10.39 8.62
C MET A 237 -19.21 -11.05 9.42
N ARG A 238 -18.82 -11.79 10.46
CA ARG A 238 -19.73 -12.23 11.53
C ARG A 238 -20.32 -11.04 12.30
N PRO A 239 -21.46 -11.22 13.01
CA PRO A 239 -22.10 -10.12 13.75
C PRO A 239 -21.14 -9.38 14.70
N ASP A 240 -20.31 -10.11 15.45
CA ASP A 240 -19.37 -9.53 16.43
C ASP A 240 -17.95 -9.36 15.86
N ALA A 241 -17.82 -9.38 14.53
CA ALA A 241 -16.52 -9.27 13.88
C ALA A 241 -15.98 -7.84 13.92
N VAL A 242 -14.66 -7.75 13.85
CA VAL A 242 -13.94 -6.48 13.77
C VAL A 242 -13.27 -6.35 12.41
N LEU A 243 -13.42 -5.19 11.78
CA LEU A 243 -12.58 -4.78 10.67
C LEU A 243 -11.51 -3.81 11.20
N PHE A 244 -10.25 -4.11 10.95
CA PHE A 244 -9.13 -3.23 11.20
C PHE A 244 -8.53 -2.73 9.89
N VAL A 245 -8.37 -1.41 9.76
CA VAL A 245 -7.79 -0.78 8.57
C VAL A 245 -6.58 0.04 8.98
N HIS A 246 -5.43 -0.25 8.39
CA HIS A 246 -4.25 0.61 8.38
C HIS A 246 -4.23 1.36 7.05
N LEU A 247 -4.17 2.69 7.14
CA LEU A 247 -4.27 3.60 6.00
C LEU A 247 -3.23 4.72 6.16
N PHE A 248 -2.37 4.98 5.17
CA PHE A 248 -1.61 6.22 5.19
C PHE A 248 -2.53 7.40 4.89
N ALA A 249 -2.30 8.55 5.54
CA ALA A 249 -3.18 9.70 5.40
C ALA A 249 -2.45 11.02 5.64
N HIS A 250 -3.05 12.10 5.16
CA HIS A 250 -2.77 13.43 5.66
C HIS A 250 -3.71 13.75 6.84
N ARG A 251 -3.26 14.52 7.83
CA ARG A 251 -4.05 14.78 9.06
C ARG A 251 -5.41 15.46 8.83
N THR A 252 -5.55 16.27 7.77
CA THR A 252 -6.78 17.03 7.50
C THR A 252 -7.25 17.01 6.04
N LEU A 253 -6.33 17.25 5.09
CA LEU A 253 -6.57 17.21 3.65
C LEU A 253 -6.84 15.80 3.12
N ALA A 254 -7.66 15.70 2.07
CA ALA A 254 -7.83 14.51 1.25
C ALA A 254 -7.90 14.92 -0.22
N TYR A 255 -7.24 14.17 -1.10
CA TYR A 255 -7.17 14.48 -2.54
C TYR A 255 -6.76 13.25 -3.36
N HIS A 256 -7.00 13.28 -4.66
CA HIS A 256 -6.49 12.26 -5.57
C HIS A 256 -5.04 12.54 -6.00
N PHE A 257 -4.28 11.48 -6.23
CA PHE A 257 -3.02 11.56 -6.96
C PHE A 257 -3.35 11.68 -8.45
N GLN A 258 -3.35 12.91 -8.95
CA GLN A 258 -3.63 13.23 -10.35
C GLN A 258 -2.35 13.58 -11.10
N LEU A 259 -2.42 13.48 -12.42
CA LEU A 259 -1.40 13.97 -13.36
C LEU A 259 -1.81 15.38 -13.83
N GLN A 260 -1.47 16.39 -13.06
CA GLN A 260 -1.59 17.80 -13.38
C GLN A 260 -0.20 18.40 -13.68
N GLY A 261 0.37 18.03 -14.83
CA GLY A 261 1.59 18.66 -15.37
C GLY A 261 2.87 17.82 -15.22
N GLY A 262 4.00 18.39 -15.66
CA GLY A 262 5.29 17.70 -15.80
C GLY A 262 6.01 17.40 -14.48
N THR A 263 5.49 17.86 -13.34
CA THR A 263 6.07 17.66 -12.00
C THR A 263 5.45 16.50 -11.22
N ASP A 264 4.36 15.90 -11.72
CA ASP A 264 3.63 14.81 -11.06
C ASP A 264 4.26 13.43 -11.32
N TRP A 265 5.58 13.40 -11.22
CA TRP A 265 6.43 12.23 -11.40
C TRP A 265 6.00 11.06 -10.51
N MET A 266 5.65 11.33 -9.25
CA MET A 266 5.20 10.31 -8.30
C MET A 266 3.87 9.68 -8.71
N SER A 267 2.88 10.49 -9.11
CA SER A 267 1.61 9.99 -9.65
C SER A 267 1.82 9.15 -10.91
N LYS A 268 2.71 9.58 -11.80
CA LYS A 268 3.00 8.94 -13.10
C LYS A 268 3.61 7.55 -12.97
N TYR A 269 4.59 7.39 -12.08
CA TYR A 269 5.35 6.14 -11.97
C TYR A 269 4.86 5.23 -10.85
N PHE A 270 4.25 5.78 -9.78
CA PHE A 270 4.02 5.03 -8.55
C PHE A 270 2.65 5.25 -7.90
N PHE A 271 1.74 6.12 -8.36
CA PHE A 271 0.44 6.29 -7.67
C PHE A 271 -0.71 6.64 -8.60
N THR A 272 -0.68 6.14 -9.84
CA THR A 272 -1.73 6.49 -10.81
C THR A 272 -3.09 5.99 -10.30
N GLY A 273 -4.04 6.91 -10.19
CA GLY A 273 -5.39 6.62 -9.71
C GLY A 273 -5.50 6.42 -8.20
N GLY A 274 -4.46 6.68 -7.41
CA GLY A 274 -4.52 6.61 -5.95
C GLY A 274 -5.24 7.79 -5.29
N THR A 275 -5.54 7.66 -4.00
CA THR A 275 -6.10 8.71 -3.16
C THR A 275 -5.16 8.93 -1.97
N MET A 276 -4.83 10.19 -1.66
CA MET A 276 -4.35 10.59 -0.34
C MET A 276 -5.58 10.84 0.54
N PRO A 277 -5.92 9.96 1.49
CA PRO A 277 -7.06 10.17 2.36
C PRO A 277 -6.72 11.15 3.48
N SER A 278 -7.75 11.72 4.10
CA SER A 278 -7.59 12.42 5.37
C SER A 278 -7.73 11.45 6.54
N GLU A 279 -7.25 11.86 7.72
CA GLU A 279 -7.47 11.14 8.97
C GLU A 279 -8.94 10.81 9.21
N ASN A 280 -9.88 11.63 8.73
CA ASN A 280 -11.31 11.46 9.03
C ASN A 280 -12.13 10.97 7.83
N LEU A 281 -11.49 10.57 6.72
CA LEU A 281 -12.19 10.23 5.49
C LEU A 281 -13.18 9.07 5.68
N LEU A 282 -12.76 8.00 6.35
CA LEU A 282 -13.61 6.81 6.51
C LEU A 282 -14.75 7.01 7.52
N LEU A 283 -14.73 8.07 8.33
CA LEU A 283 -15.86 8.43 9.19
C LEU A 283 -17.10 8.85 8.39
N GLN A 284 -16.93 9.18 7.10
CA GLN A 284 -18.01 9.60 6.20
C GLN A 284 -18.74 8.42 5.53
N PHE A 285 -18.33 7.18 5.82
CA PHE A 285 -18.85 5.95 5.22
C PHE A 285 -19.14 4.92 6.32
N GLN A 286 -20.24 5.11 7.05
CA GLN A 286 -20.56 4.30 8.23
C GLN A 286 -21.97 3.70 8.21
N ASP A 287 -22.47 3.35 7.02
CA ASP A 287 -23.81 2.81 6.84
C ASP A 287 -23.91 1.36 7.36
N ASP A 288 -22.96 0.50 6.99
CA ASP A 288 -22.93 -0.93 7.39
C ASP A 288 -21.91 -1.24 8.49
N LEU A 289 -20.84 -0.44 8.60
CA LEU A 289 -19.78 -0.58 9.59
C LEU A 289 -19.57 0.75 10.31
N ARG A 290 -19.43 0.74 11.64
CA ARG A 290 -19.13 1.93 12.44
C ARG A 290 -17.71 1.90 12.96
N VAL A 291 -17.02 3.03 12.94
CA VAL A 291 -15.75 3.21 13.63
C VAL A 291 -16.01 3.26 15.13
N THR A 292 -15.26 2.45 15.86
CA THR A 292 -15.31 2.38 17.33
C THR A 292 -14.08 2.99 17.98
N ARG A 293 -12.94 2.90 17.30
CA ARG A 293 -11.66 3.47 17.72
C ARG A 293 -10.85 3.88 16.50
N GLN A 294 -10.03 4.90 16.71
CA GLN A 294 -9.12 5.46 15.73
C GLN A 294 -7.81 5.79 16.44
N TRP A 295 -6.69 5.60 15.74
CA TRP A 295 -5.36 5.97 16.23
C TRP A 295 -4.55 6.63 15.13
N TRP A 296 -3.78 7.64 15.51
CA TRP A 296 -2.75 8.23 14.66
C TRP A 296 -1.39 7.63 14.98
N VAL A 297 -0.66 7.27 13.94
CA VAL A 297 0.74 6.82 13.97
C VAL A 297 1.56 7.88 13.24
N ASN A 298 2.47 8.52 13.97
CA ASN A 298 3.27 9.63 13.46
C ASN A 298 4.08 9.21 12.20
N GLY A 299 4.16 10.10 11.21
CA GLY A 299 4.81 9.81 9.94
C GLY A 299 6.31 9.47 10.04
N THR A 300 6.99 9.86 11.12
CA THR A 300 8.42 9.52 11.31
C THR A 300 8.69 8.02 11.30
N HIS A 301 7.71 7.20 11.69
CA HIS A 301 7.81 5.74 11.57
C HIS A 301 7.88 5.28 10.11
N TYR A 302 7.03 5.84 9.23
CA TYR A 302 7.08 5.53 7.80
C TYR A 302 8.34 6.13 7.17
N ALA A 303 8.71 7.35 7.56
CA ALA A 303 9.93 7.99 7.07
C ALA A 303 11.18 7.14 7.34
N ARG A 304 11.28 6.59 8.55
CA ARG A 304 12.37 5.68 8.93
C ARG A 304 12.30 4.35 8.19
N THR A 305 11.10 3.79 8.03
CA THR A 305 10.87 2.58 7.22
C THR A 305 11.40 2.76 5.80
N ALA A 306 11.03 3.86 5.13
CA ALA A 306 11.46 4.16 3.77
C ALA A 306 12.98 4.38 3.66
N ASN A 307 13.61 5.01 4.67
CA ASN A 307 15.08 5.15 4.70
C ASN A 307 15.80 3.81 4.91
N HIS A 308 15.25 2.89 5.71
CA HIS A 308 15.79 1.54 5.81
C HIS A 308 15.67 0.78 4.48
N TRP A 309 14.54 0.88 3.79
CA TRP A 309 14.38 0.29 2.45
C TRP A 309 15.34 0.89 1.43
N LEU A 310 15.52 2.22 1.43
CA LEU A 310 16.48 2.90 0.56
C LEU A 310 17.91 2.42 0.80
N ALA A 311 18.35 2.37 2.06
CA ALA A 311 19.69 1.91 2.41
C ALA A 311 19.92 0.45 1.99
N ASN A 312 18.93 -0.41 2.21
CA ASN A 312 19.00 -1.81 1.78
C ASN A 312 18.98 -1.96 0.25
N LEU A 313 18.19 -1.13 -0.45
CA LEU A 313 18.13 -1.11 -1.92
C LEU A 313 19.50 -0.75 -2.50
N ASP A 314 20.16 0.27 -1.93
CA ASP A 314 21.50 0.69 -2.33
C ASP A 314 22.54 -0.40 -2.06
N ALA A 315 22.51 -1.02 -0.88
CA ALA A 315 23.38 -2.14 -0.55
C ALA A 315 23.16 -3.36 -1.47
N ALA A 316 21.93 -3.58 -1.93
CA ALA A 316 21.56 -4.67 -2.81
C ALA A 316 21.77 -4.36 -4.32
N ARG A 317 22.26 -3.17 -4.69
CA ARG A 317 22.35 -2.72 -6.10
C ARG A 317 22.98 -3.74 -7.04
N HIS A 318 24.14 -4.30 -6.69
CA HIS A 318 24.83 -5.27 -7.54
C HIS A 318 24.00 -6.54 -7.77
N LYS A 319 23.34 -7.03 -6.71
CA LYS A 319 22.47 -8.21 -6.76
C LYS A 319 21.19 -7.94 -7.56
N LEU A 320 20.68 -6.71 -7.50
CA LEU A 320 19.42 -6.33 -8.13
C LEU A 320 19.55 -5.93 -9.59
N MET A 321 20.70 -5.40 -10.02
CA MET A 321 20.86 -4.91 -11.39
C MET A 321 20.48 -5.95 -12.48
N PRO A 322 20.84 -7.25 -12.36
CA PRO A 322 20.36 -8.26 -13.31
C PRO A 322 18.84 -8.38 -13.37
N VAL A 323 18.14 -8.23 -12.24
CA VAL A 323 16.67 -8.23 -12.19
C VAL A 323 16.12 -7.01 -12.94
N PHE A 324 16.70 -5.83 -12.72
CA PHE A 324 16.31 -4.62 -13.45
C PHE A 324 16.56 -4.73 -14.95
N VAL A 325 17.69 -5.30 -15.37
CA VAL A 325 18.00 -5.55 -16.79
C VAL A 325 17.00 -6.54 -17.40
N GLN A 326 16.65 -7.60 -16.67
CA GLN A 326 15.65 -8.57 -17.13
C GLN A 326 14.26 -7.94 -17.30
N THR A 327 13.85 -7.08 -16.37
CA THR A 327 12.52 -6.47 -16.36
C THR A 327 12.39 -5.28 -17.32
N TYR A 328 13.40 -4.39 -17.35
CA TYR A 328 13.33 -3.10 -18.05
C TYR A 328 14.32 -2.96 -19.22
N GLY A 329 15.19 -3.94 -19.43
CA GLY A 329 16.24 -3.90 -20.45
C GLY A 329 17.50 -3.16 -20.00
N GLU A 330 18.62 -3.44 -20.67
CA GLU A 330 19.95 -2.89 -20.32
C GLU A 330 19.99 -1.36 -20.31
N ARG A 331 19.25 -0.74 -21.24
CA ARG A 331 19.22 0.72 -21.40
C ARG A 331 18.57 1.43 -20.21
N ASP A 332 17.48 0.87 -19.69
CA ASP A 332 16.62 1.57 -18.73
C ASP A 332 16.81 1.08 -17.29
N ALA A 333 17.51 -0.05 -17.08
CA ALA A 333 17.73 -0.65 -15.76
C ALA A 333 18.30 0.33 -14.72
N ALA A 334 19.33 1.10 -15.10
CA ALA A 334 19.95 2.06 -14.20
C ALA A 334 19.02 3.22 -13.82
N VAL A 335 18.23 3.69 -14.79
CA VAL A 335 17.23 4.75 -14.57
C VAL A 335 16.15 4.24 -13.64
N TRP A 336 15.60 3.05 -13.89
CA TRP A 336 14.58 2.45 -13.02
C TRP A 336 15.09 2.19 -11.61
N PHE A 337 16.33 1.75 -11.43
CA PHE A 337 16.92 1.64 -10.10
C PHE A 337 16.92 2.99 -9.37
N GLN A 338 17.31 4.07 -10.06
CA GLN A 338 17.27 5.42 -9.50
C GLN A 338 15.85 5.91 -9.26
N ARG A 339 14.86 5.56 -10.09
CA ARG A 339 13.45 5.84 -9.84
C ARG A 339 12.97 5.20 -8.54
N TRP A 340 13.34 3.94 -8.27
CA TRP A 340 13.02 3.29 -6.98
C TRP A 340 13.69 3.97 -5.79
N ARG A 341 14.95 4.42 -5.92
CA ARG A 341 15.59 5.25 -4.89
C ARG A 341 14.81 6.53 -4.64
N MET A 342 14.47 7.26 -5.70
CA MET A 342 13.71 8.51 -5.64
C MET A 342 12.32 8.30 -5.02
N PHE A 343 11.67 7.17 -5.30
CA PHE A 343 10.41 6.79 -4.66
C PHE A 343 10.57 6.70 -3.15
N TYR A 344 11.54 5.93 -2.63
CA TYR A 344 11.76 5.83 -1.17
C TYR A 344 12.22 7.15 -0.54
N MET A 345 12.99 7.98 -1.25
CA MET A 345 13.32 9.33 -0.80
C MET A 345 12.04 10.17 -0.65
N ALA A 346 11.16 10.17 -1.64
CA ALA A 346 9.93 10.93 -1.59
C ALA A 346 8.96 10.44 -0.50
N VAL A 347 8.82 9.12 -0.32
CA VAL A 347 8.06 8.56 0.83
C VAL A 347 8.69 9.04 2.15
N SER A 348 10.02 8.95 2.28
CA SER A 348 10.72 9.42 3.48
C SER A 348 10.48 10.90 3.76
N GLU A 349 10.55 11.76 2.74
CA GLU A 349 10.38 13.19 2.92
C GLU A 349 8.92 13.55 3.22
N LEU A 350 7.96 12.87 2.60
CA LEU A 350 6.53 13.12 2.79
C LEU A 350 6.13 12.84 4.23
N PHE A 351 6.39 11.62 4.71
CA PHE A 351 6.03 11.22 6.07
C PHE A 351 6.99 11.80 7.12
N GLY A 352 8.19 12.26 6.73
CA GLY A 352 9.10 12.98 7.62
C GLY A 352 8.77 14.46 7.78
N TYR A 353 7.95 15.02 6.88
CA TYR A 353 7.65 16.45 6.83
C TYR A 353 7.06 16.96 8.15
N ALA A 354 7.53 18.13 8.60
CA ALA A 354 7.14 18.73 9.88
C ALA A 354 7.23 17.76 11.08
N ARG A 355 8.29 16.93 11.13
CA ARG A 355 8.48 15.88 12.16
C ARG A 355 7.34 14.85 12.16
N GLY A 356 6.83 14.50 10.98
CA GLY A 356 5.76 13.53 10.75
C GLY A 356 4.37 13.93 11.24
N ASN A 357 4.10 15.24 11.29
CA ASN A 357 2.82 15.78 11.77
C ASN A 357 1.86 16.23 10.66
N GLU A 358 2.27 16.21 9.38
CA GLU A 358 1.35 16.48 8.26
C GLU A 358 0.81 15.19 7.64
N TRP A 359 1.70 14.29 7.24
CA TRP A 359 1.36 12.95 6.77
C TRP A 359 1.79 11.89 7.77
N GLY A 360 0.94 10.88 7.95
CA GLY A 360 1.16 9.78 8.88
C GLY A 360 0.31 8.58 8.50
N VAL A 361 0.03 7.74 9.47
CA VAL A 361 -0.78 6.53 9.31
C VAL A 361 -1.93 6.57 10.29
N VAL A 362 -3.10 6.18 9.83
CA VAL A 362 -4.32 6.08 10.62
C VAL A 362 -4.70 4.62 10.74
N HIS A 363 -4.97 4.19 11.96
CA HIS A 363 -5.59 2.90 12.21
C HIS A 363 -7.04 3.12 12.58
N TYR A 364 -7.94 2.37 11.95
CA TYR A 364 -9.36 2.35 12.28
C TYR A 364 -9.77 0.97 12.76
N ARG A 365 -10.60 0.93 13.79
CA ARG A 365 -11.31 -0.27 14.23
C ARG A 365 -12.80 -0.09 13.99
N PHE A 366 -13.38 -0.94 13.16
CA PHE A 366 -14.80 -0.97 12.86
C PHE A 366 -15.50 -2.17 13.48
N GLU A 367 -16.78 -2.00 13.77
CA GLU A 367 -17.73 -3.07 14.11
C GLU A 367 -18.94 -2.99 13.18
N LYS A 368 -19.67 -4.10 13.06
CA LYS A 368 -20.90 -4.16 12.27
C LYS A 368 -22.02 -3.35 12.94
N ARG A 369 -22.86 -2.71 12.12
CA ARG A 369 -24.03 -1.95 12.57
C ARG A 369 -25.29 -2.78 12.67
#